data_AF-A0A671R3K4-F1
#
_entry.id   AF-A0A671R3K4-F1
#
_cell.length_a   1.000
_cell.length_b   1.000
_cell.length_c   1.000
_cell.angle_alpha   90.00
_cell.angle_beta   90.00
_cell.angle_gamma   90.00
#
_symmetry.space_group_name_H-M   'P 1'
#
loop_
_entity.id
_entity.type
_entity.pdbx_description
1 polymer ?
#
loop_
_entity_poly.entity_id
_entity_poly.type
_entity_poly.pdbx_seq_one_letter_code
_entity_poly.pdbx_strand_id
1 'polypeptide(L)'
;MKNVVFLYGIAGSTNVTGDQVKKLDILSNDLVINMIKSSFTSCVLVTEEHENAIIVEPDRRGKYIVCFDPLDGSSNIDCLASIGTIFAIYRKCTDSEPSEKDALQPGRNLVAAGYALYGSATMIVLSTGQGVNCFMLDPAIGEFILVDRDVKIKKKGKIYSLNEGYALYFDPAVTEYLQKKKFPEDGSAPYGARYVGSMVADVHRTLVYGGIFLYPANVKSPKGKLRLLYECNPMAFIMEQAGGMATTGTTNILDIQPESLHQRVPVVMGSPDDVQEYISIFQKHHK
;
A
#
# COMPACT_ATOMS: atom_id res chain seq x y z
N MET A 1 -16.65 -24.32 -10.28
CA MET A 1 -15.60 -23.90 -9.33
C MET A 1 -14.41 -24.82 -9.50
N LYS A 2 -13.31 -24.34 -10.11
CA LYS A 2 -12.04 -25.08 -10.03
C LYS A 2 -11.52 -24.91 -8.59
N ASN A 3 -11.25 -26.01 -7.89
CA ASN A 3 -10.78 -26.01 -6.51
C ASN A 3 -9.51 -25.15 -6.37
N VAL A 4 -9.50 -24.26 -5.36
CA VAL A 4 -8.36 -23.40 -4.98
C VAL A 4 -7.08 -24.21 -4.73
N VAL A 5 -7.24 -25.51 -4.41
CA VAL A 5 -6.20 -26.50 -4.12
C VAL A 5 -5.11 -26.64 -5.21
N PHE A 6 -5.36 -26.24 -6.46
CA PHE A 6 -4.37 -26.35 -7.57
C PHE A 6 -3.69 -25.02 -7.97
N LEU A 7 -3.92 -23.95 -7.22
CA LEU A 7 -3.39 -22.60 -7.51
C LEU A 7 -2.00 -22.33 -6.91
N TYR A 8 -1.32 -23.35 -6.35
CA TYR A 8 0.05 -23.21 -5.87
C TYR A 8 1.06 -23.19 -7.03
N GLY A 9 2.11 -22.36 -6.88
CA GLY A 9 3.26 -22.29 -7.78
C GLY A 9 3.30 -21.12 -8.77
N ILE A 10 4.43 -21.02 -9.47
CA ILE A 10 4.77 -19.98 -10.45
C ILE A 10 3.91 -20.17 -11.72
N ALA A 11 3.43 -19.07 -12.30
CA ALA A 11 2.65 -19.07 -13.54
C ALA A 11 3.50 -19.15 -14.82
N GLY A 12 4.81 -18.95 -14.70
CA GLY A 12 5.79 -19.05 -15.78
C GLY A 12 6.14 -17.73 -16.46
N SER A 13 5.66 -16.59 -15.94
CA SER A 13 5.93 -15.25 -16.45
C SER A 13 6.53 -14.33 -15.38
N THR A 14 7.14 -13.23 -15.81
CA THR A 14 7.64 -12.14 -14.96
C THR A 14 6.80 -10.90 -15.26
N ASN A 15 6.32 -10.20 -14.23
CA ASN A 15 5.55 -8.97 -14.42
C ASN A 15 6.47 -7.79 -14.79
N VAL A 16 5.88 -6.65 -15.12
CA VAL A 16 6.59 -5.45 -15.63
C VAL A 16 7.54 -4.83 -14.62
N THR A 17 7.44 -5.26 -13.38
CA THR A 17 8.25 -4.79 -12.27
C THR A 17 9.34 -5.78 -11.84
N GLY A 18 9.44 -6.92 -12.53
CA GLY A 18 10.48 -7.94 -12.34
C GLY A 18 10.13 -9.03 -11.32
N ASP A 19 8.91 -9.05 -10.78
CA ASP A 19 8.48 -10.08 -9.83
C ASP A 19 7.97 -11.34 -10.59
N GLN A 20 8.23 -12.53 -10.03
CA GLN A 20 7.74 -13.78 -10.60
C GLN A 20 6.23 -13.91 -10.36
N VAL A 21 5.46 -14.00 -11.44
CA VAL A 21 3.99 -14.09 -11.37
C VAL A 21 3.59 -15.45 -10.83
N LYS A 22 2.81 -15.48 -9.75
CA LYS A 22 2.16 -16.68 -9.21
C LYS A 22 0.76 -16.83 -9.81
N LYS A 23 0.23 -18.05 -9.78
CA LYS A 23 -1.13 -18.31 -10.32
C LYS A 23 -2.23 -17.50 -9.62
N LEU A 24 -2.06 -17.22 -8.32
CA LEU A 24 -2.99 -16.38 -7.57
C LEU A 24 -2.94 -14.92 -8.01
N ASP A 25 -1.78 -14.42 -8.46
CA ASP A 25 -1.67 -13.06 -9.01
C ASP A 25 -2.51 -12.93 -10.29
N ILE A 26 -2.44 -13.91 -11.20
CA ILE A 26 -3.29 -13.95 -12.40
C ILE A 26 -4.77 -14.00 -12.05
N LEU A 27 -5.15 -14.91 -11.15
CA LEU A 27 -6.56 -15.08 -10.78
C LEU A 27 -7.14 -13.81 -10.13
N SER A 28 -6.41 -13.23 -9.18
CA SER A 28 -6.85 -12.02 -8.47
C SER A 28 -6.95 -10.83 -9.43
N ASN A 29 -5.98 -10.67 -10.33
CA ASN A 29 -6.00 -9.64 -11.36
C ASN A 29 -7.21 -9.78 -12.29
N ASP A 30 -7.46 -10.99 -12.82
CA ASP A 30 -8.60 -11.27 -13.70
C ASP A 30 -9.94 -10.99 -12.99
N LEU A 31 -10.07 -11.38 -11.72
CA LEU A 31 -11.28 -11.11 -10.93
C LEU A 31 -11.52 -9.62 -10.76
N VAL A 32 -10.50 -8.86 -10.33
CA VAL A 32 -10.64 -7.42 -10.08
C VAL A 32 -10.97 -6.67 -11.38
N ILE A 33 -10.27 -6.97 -12.49
CA ILE A 33 -10.55 -6.36 -13.79
C ILE A 33 -11.99 -6.63 -14.23
N ASN A 34 -12.44 -7.88 -14.17
CA ASN A 34 -13.77 -8.25 -14.63
C ASN A 34 -14.89 -7.64 -13.77
N MET A 35 -14.71 -7.63 -12.45
CA MET A 35 -15.69 -7.04 -11.52
C MET A 35 -15.78 -5.52 -11.68
N ILE A 36 -14.66 -4.83 -11.87
CA ILE A 36 -14.67 -3.38 -12.09
C ILE A 36 -15.22 -3.02 -13.48
N LYS A 37 -14.85 -3.74 -14.55
CA LYS A 37 -15.43 -3.48 -15.89
C LYS A 37 -16.95 -3.68 -15.91
N SER A 38 -17.46 -4.66 -15.17
CA SER A 38 -18.90 -4.95 -15.10
C SER A 38 -19.68 -4.03 -14.15
N SER A 39 -19.01 -3.15 -13.39
CA SER A 39 -19.69 -2.19 -12.52
C SER A 39 -20.20 -0.95 -13.27
N PHE A 40 -19.76 -0.73 -14.52
CA PHE A 40 -20.06 0.48 -15.31
C PHE A 40 -19.58 1.79 -14.65
N THR A 41 -18.65 1.73 -13.69
CA THR A 41 -18.22 2.92 -12.93
C THR A 41 -16.84 3.45 -13.32
N SER A 42 -16.01 2.66 -13.98
CA SER A 42 -14.61 3.03 -14.30
C SER A 42 -14.37 3.28 -15.79
N CYS A 43 -13.38 4.10 -16.12
CA CYS A 43 -12.91 4.33 -17.48
C CYS A 43 -11.46 3.89 -17.73
N VAL A 44 -10.63 3.86 -16.68
CA VAL A 44 -9.21 3.48 -16.75
C VAL A 44 -8.88 2.61 -15.55
N LEU A 45 -8.17 1.50 -15.78
CA LEU A 45 -7.66 0.63 -14.75
C LEU A 45 -6.13 0.56 -14.84
N VAL A 46 -5.46 0.61 -13.69
CA VAL A 46 -4.01 0.41 -13.57
C VAL A 46 -3.79 -0.70 -12.56
N THR A 47 -3.02 -1.72 -12.94
CA THR A 47 -2.72 -2.89 -12.11
C THR A 47 -1.24 -3.17 -12.12
N GLU A 48 -0.70 -3.71 -11.02
CA GLU A 48 0.70 -4.16 -10.96
C GLU A 48 1.04 -5.15 -12.08
N GLU A 49 0.07 -5.98 -12.48
CA GLU A 49 0.28 -7.10 -13.39
C GLU A 49 0.29 -6.72 -14.88
N HIS A 50 -0.02 -5.46 -15.23
CA HIS A 50 -0.09 -5.00 -16.63
C HIS A 50 0.82 -3.79 -16.86
N GLU A 51 1.51 -3.75 -17.99
CA GLU A 51 2.45 -2.67 -18.35
C GLU A 51 1.77 -1.34 -18.67
N ASN A 52 0.62 -1.44 -19.32
CA ASN A 52 -0.13 -0.29 -19.81
C ASN A 52 -1.46 -0.22 -19.08
N ALA A 53 -1.99 0.99 -18.96
CA ALA A 53 -3.34 1.17 -18.43
C ALA A 53 -4.38 0.44 -19.31
N ILE A 54 -5.36 -0.19 -18.68
CA ILE A 54 -6.49 -0.82 -19.34
C ILE A 54 -7.57 0.24 -19.53
N ILE A 55 -7.87 0.57 -20.79
CA ILE A 55 -8.97 1.48 -21.13
C ILE A 55 -10.26 0.65 -21.21
N VAL A 56 -11.27 1.05 -20.43
CA VAL A 56 -12.57 0.37 -20.43
C VAL A 56 -13.33 0.71 -21.72
N GLU A 57 -14.01 -0.29 -22.26
CA GLU A 57 -14.80 -0.21 -23.49
C GLU A 57 -15.94 0.82 -23.36
N PRO A 58 -16.25 1.63 -24.40
CA PRO A 58 -17.21 2.74 -24.30
C PRO A 58 -18.58 2.41 -23.70
N ASP A 59 -19.11 1.22 -23.98
CA ASP A 59 -20.40 0.72 -23.49
C ASP A 59 -20.40 0.35 -21.98
N ARG A 60 -19.21 0.28 -21.36
CA ARG A 60 -19.00 -0.07 -19.96
C ARG A 60 -18.31 1.02 -19.15
N ARG A 61 -18.10 2.20 -19.72
CA ARG A 61 -17.38 3.29 -19.07
C ARG A 61 -18.20 3.97 -17.98
N GLY A 62 -17.54 4.27 -16.88
CA GLY A 62 -17.96 5.31 -15.94
C GLY A 62 -16.93 6.43 -15.81
N LYS A 63 -16.91 7.09 -14.66
CA LYS A 63 -16.15 8.32 -14.41
C LYS A 63 -14.92 8.16 -13.50
N TYR A 64 -14.63 6.94 -13.05
CA TYR A 64 -13.55 6.67 -12.10
C TYR A 64 -12.35 6.00 -12.76
N ILE A 65 -11.18 6.27 -12.20
CA ILE A 65 -9.94 5.54 -12.48
C ILE A 65 -9.64 4.69 -11.26
N VAL A 66 -9.28 3.43 -11.46
CA VAL A 66 -8.94 2.52 -10.36
C VAL A 66 -7.52 2.00 -10.54
N CYS A 67 -6.66 2.32 -9.58
CA CYS A 67 -5.31 1.78 -9.47
C CYS A 67 -5.32 0.70 -8.38
N PHE A 68 -4.81 -0.50 -8.64
CA PHE A 68 -4.85 -1.58 -7.65
C PHE A 68 -3.65 -2.52 -7.74
N ASP A 69 -3.28 -3.05 -6.59
CA ASP A 69 -2.45 -4.24 -6.46
C ASP A 69 -3.40 -5.41 -6.18
N PRO A 70 -3.57 -6.34 -7.12
CA PRO A 70 -4.53 -7.43 -6.97
C PRO A 70 -4.13 -8.39 -5.84
N LEU A 71 -2.83 -8.54 -5.54
CA LEU A 71 -2.33 -9.46 -4.53
C LEU A 71 -0.96 -9.04 -3.93
N ASP A 72 -1.00 -8.11 -2.97
CA ASP A 72 0.17 -7.68 -2.20
C ASP A 72 0.69 -8.81 -1.30
N GLY A 73 2.02 -8.88 -1.20
CA GLY A 73 2.71 -9.89 -0.40
C GLY A 73 2.84 -11.24 -1.12
N SER A 74 2.87 -11.26 -2.45
CA SER A 74 2.94 -12.49 -3.24
C SER A 74 4.08 -13.44 -2.81
N SER A 75 5.23 -12.88 -2.37
CA SER A 75 6.35 -13.66 -1.81
C SER A 75 5.98 -14.52 -0.60
N ASN A 76 4.95 -14.12 0.15
CA ASN A 76 4.46 -14.74 1.38
C ASN A 76 3.35 -15.78 1.15
N ILE A 77 2.90 -15.99 -0.09
CA ILE A 77 1.84 -16.95 -0.44
C ILE A 77 2.21 -18.38 0.00
N ASP A 78 3.42 -18.84 -0.34
CA ASP A 78 3.79 -20.26 -0.16
C ASP A 78 4.05 -20.62 1.31
N CYS A 79 4.34 -19.62 2.16
CA CYS A 79 4.50 -19.80 3.60
C CYS A 79 3.23 -19.48 4.39
N LEU A 80 2.10 -19.23 3.72
CA LEU A 80 0.79 -18.94 4.32
C LEU A 80 0.81 -17.73 5.27
N ALA A 81 1.72 -16.79 5.05
CA ALA A 81 1.69 -15.51 5.75
C ALA A 81 0.60 -14.61 5.16
N SER A 82 0.21 -13.57 5.90
CA SER A 82 -0.88 -12.68 5.49
C SER A 82 -0.53 -11.94 4.20
N ILE A 83 -1.51 -11.83 3.31
CA ILE A 83 -1.46 -11.16 2.01
C ILE A 83 -2.69 -10.26 1.85
N GLY A 84 -2.83 -9.52 0.77
CA GLY A 84 -3.97 -8.60 0.61
C GLY A 84 -4.17 -8.07 -0.80
N THR A 85 -5.17 -7.23 -0.97
CA THR A 85 -5.44 -6.48 -2.20
C THR A 85 -5.49 -5.01 -1.85
N ILE A 86 -4.84 -4.15 -2.61
CA ILE A 86 -4.76 -2.70 -2.34
C ILE A 86 -5.44 -1.97 -3.49
N PHE A 87 -6.21 -0.91 -3.21
CA PHE A 87 -6.88 -0.14 -4.25
C PHE A 87 -6.95 1.35 -3.94
N ALA A 88 -6.90 2.15 -5.01
CA ALA A 88 -6.99 3.59 -5.01
C ALA A 88 -7.94 4.02 -6.13
N ILE A 89 -8.87 4.92 -5.82
CA ILE A 89 -9.90 5.40 -6.75
C ILE A 89 -9.74 6.90 -6.93
N TYR A 90 -9.54 7.31 -8.18
CA TYR A 90 -9.54 8.71 -8.61
C TYR A 90 -10.77 9.00 -9.45
N ARG A 91 -11.15 10.28 -9.53
CA ARG A 91 -12.12 10.75 -10.53
C ARG A 91 -11.38 11.19 -11.79
N LYS A 92 -11.93 10.90 -12.96
CA LYS A 92 -11.42 11.47 -14.22
C LYS A 92 -11.68 12.97 -14.23
N CYS A 93 -10.64 13.76 -14.52
CA CYS A 93 -10.68 15.23 -14.44
C CYS A 93 -10.72 15.92 -15.82
N THR A 94 -10.62 15.16 -16.91
CA THR A 94 -10.57 15.66 -18.28
C THR A 94 -11.86 15.29 -19.03
N ASP A 95 -12.21 16.05 -20.06
CA ASP A 95 -13.34 15.73 -20.97
C ASP A 95 -12.89 14.90 -22.20
N SER A 96 -11.59 14.70 -22.38
CA SER A 96 -11.02 13.93 -23.50
C SER A 96 -11.34 12.43 -23.40
N GLU A 97 -11.05 11.67 -24.45
CA GLU A 97 -11.07 10.20 -24.35
C GLU A 97 -10.19 9.70 -23.20
N PRO A 98 -10.62 8.66 -22.44
CA PRO A 98 -9.82 8.11 -21.36
C PRO A 98 -8.48 7.59 -21.85
N SER A 99 -7.41 7.91 -21.13
CA SER A 99 -6.05 7.49 -21.45
C SER A 99 -5.25 7.21 -20.19
N GLU A 100 -4.08 6.60 -20.35
CA GLU A 100 -3.14 6.36 -19.26
C GLU A 100 -2.81 7.60 -18.43
N LYS A 101 -2.74 8.77 -19.09
CA LYS A 101 -2.45 10.05 -18.44
C LYS A 101 -3.47 10.42 -17.37
N ASP A 102 -4.71 9.94 -17.48
CA ASP A 102 -5.75 10.21 -16.49
C ASP A 102 -5.44 9.55 -15.14
N ALA A 103 -4.62 8.49 -15.10
CA ALA A 103 -4.18 7.84 -13.87
C ALA A 103 -2.96 8.50 -13.22
N LEU A 104 -2.25 9.38 -13.93
CA LEU A 104 -1.07 10.10 -13.42
C LEU A 104 -1.51 11.32 -12.60
N GLN A 105 -2.23 11.06 -11.52
CA GLN A 105 -2.70 12.08 -10.57
C GLN A 105 -1.99 11.92 -9.21
N PRO A 106 -1.71 13.03 -8.51
CA PRO A 106 -1.18 12.96 -7.16
C PRO A 106 -2.18 12.28 -6.23
N GLY A 107 -1.69 11.57 -5.21
CA GLY A 107 -2.54 10.85 -4.25
C GLY A 107 -3.55 11.75 -3.52
N ARG A 108 -3.30 13.06 -3.46
CA ARG A 108 -4.27 14.06 -2.98
C ARG A 108 -5.61 14.06 -3.71
N ASN A 109 -5.65 13.58 -4.95
CA ASN A 109 -6.86 13.54 -5.76
C ASN A 109 -7.68 12.24 -5.57
N LEU A 110 -7.25 11.35 -4.67
CA LEU A 110 -8.02 10.16 -4.33
C LEU A 110 -9.38 10.56 -3.75
N VAL A 111 -10.43 9.94 -4.29
CA VAL A 111 -11.80 10.08 -3.76
C VAL A 111 -12.16 8.94 -2.81
N ALA A 112 -11.48 7.80 -2.96
CA ALA A 112 -11.53 6.69 -2.03
C ALA A 112 -10.27 5.83 -2.18
N ALA A 113 -9.87 5.17 -1.11
CA ALA A 113 -8.82 4.18 -1.13
C ALA A 113 -9.03 3.18 0.00
N GLY A 114 -8.35 2.04 -0.10
CA GLY A 114 -8.45 1.01 0.90
C GLY A 114 -7.63 -0.21 0.56
N TYR A 115 -7.81 -1.24 1.37
CA TYR A 115 -7.20 -2.54 1.16
C TYR A 115 -8.05 -3.64 1.79
N ALA A 116 -8.00 -4.82 1.19
CA ALA A 116 -8.44 -6.07 1.78
C ALA A 116 -7.22 -6.79 2.39
N LEU A 117 -7.31 -7.19 3.65
CA LEU A 117 -6.31 -8.00 4.34
C LEU A 117 -6.84 -9.43 4.44
N TYR A 118 -6.11 -10.38 3.87
CA TYR A 118 -6.35 -11.82 3.99
C TYR A 118 -5.45 -12.39 5.10
N GLY A 119 -5.83 -12.07 6.35
CA GLY A 119 -5.11 -12.48 7.55
C GLY A 119 -5.75 -13.68 8.25
N SER A 120 -5.67 -13.72 9.58
CA SER A 120 -6.42 -14.68 10.40
C SER A 120 -7.93 -14.51 10.28
N ALA A 121 -8.38 -13.31 9.93
CA ALA A 121 -9.70 -12.98 9.44
C ALA A 121 -9.56 -12.08 8.20
N THR A 122 -10.57 -12.07 7.34
CA THR A 122 -10.60 -11.18 6.17
C THR A 122 -11.22 -9.84 6.55
N MET A 123 -10.51 -8.75 6.28
CA MET A 123 -10.94 -7.40 6.60
C MET A 123 -10.80 -6.49 5.38
N ILE A 124 -11.77 -5.60 5.16
CA ILE A 124 -11.65 -4.45 4.27
C ILE A 124 -11.50 -3.20 5.12
N VAL A 125 -10.43 -2.44 4.87
CA VAL A 125 -10.23 -1.10 5.41
C VAL A 125 -10.50 -0.10 4.30
N LEU A 126 -11.36 0.88 4.55
CA LEU A 126 -11.86 1.80 3.55
C LEU A 126 -11.89 3.23 4.09
N SER A 127 -11.50 4.18 3.23
CA SER A 127 -11.79 5.60 3.40
C SER A 127 -12.33 6.21 2.11
N THR A 128 -13.30 7.11 2.26
CA THR A 128 -13.86 7.96 1.20
C THR A 128 -13.54 9.45 1.43
N GLY A 129 -12.47 9.73 2.18
CA GLY A 129 -12.04 11.09 2.53
C GLY A 129 -12.65 11.68 3.81
N GLN A 130 -13.42 10.87 4.55
CA GLN A 130 -14.07 11.27 5.80
C GLN A 130 -13.79 10.24 6.91
N GLY A 131 -12.51 10.04 7.22
CA GLY A 131 -12.07 9.05 8.21
C GLY A 131 -11.93 7.64 7.63
N VAL A 132 -11.59 6.69 8.49
CA VAL A 132 -11.27 5.30 8.12
C VAL A 132 -12.19 4.34 8.85
N ASN A 133 -12.69 3.32 8.14
CA ASN A 133 -13.57 2.30 8.72
C ASN A 133 -13.07 0.90 8.35
N CYS A 134 -13.22 -0.05 9.28
CA CYS A 134 -12.85 -1.44 9.10
C CYS A 134 -14.10 -2.32 9.06
N PHE A 135 -14.18 -3.18 8.06
CA PHE A 135 -15.26 -4.13 7.87
C PHE A 135 -14.69 -5.55 7.85
N MET A 136 -15.20 -6.44 8.68
CA MET A 136 -14.77 -7.83 8.73
C MET A 136 -15.73 -8.71 7.94
N LEU A 137 -15.21 -9.62 7.12
CA LEU A 137 -16.01 -10.58 6.39
C LEU A 137 -16.58 -11.62 7.36
N ASP A 138 -17.91 -11.76 7.40
CA ASP A 138 -18.56 -12.94 7.94
C ASP A 138 -18.67 -14.01 6.82
N PRO A 139 -17.89 -15.10 6.89
CA PRO A 139 -17.88 -16.10 5.82
C PRO A 139 -19.15 -16.95 5.76
N ALA A 140 -19.99 -16.96 6.80
CA ALA A 140 -21.23 -17.73 6.81
C ALA A 140 -22.32 -17.09 5.94
N ILE A 141 -22.33 -15.76 5.86
CA ILE A 141 -23.32 -14.99 5.08
C ILE A 141 -22.72 -14.26 3.87
N GLY A 142 -21.39 -14.11 3.82
CA GLY A 142 -20.70 -13.45 2.71
C GLY A 142 -20.76 -11.92 2.75
N GLU A 143 -20.89 -11.33 3.94
CA GLU A 143 -21.06 -9.88 4.11
C GLU A 143 -19.91 -9.25 4.90
N PHE A 144 -19.55 -8.02 4.55
CA PHE A 144 -18.57 -7.21 5.26
C PHE A 144 -19.25 -6.36 6.34
N ILE A 145 -19.08 -6.75 7.60
CA ILE A 145 -19.72 -6.13 8.76
C ILE A 145 -18.79 -5.05 9.33
N LEU A 146 -19.30 -3.84 9.56
CA LEU A 146 -18.55 -2.77 10.22
C LEU A 146 -18.17 -3.19 11.65
N VAL A 147 -16.87 -3.26 11.92
CA VAL A 147 -16.33 -3.64 13.24
C VAL A 147 -15.60 -2.50 13.93
N ASP A 148 -14.94 -1.61 13.18
CA ASP A 148 -14.30 -0.42 13.73
C ASP A 148 -14.70 0.82 12.90
N ARG A 149 -15.18 1.86 13.59
CA ARG A 149 -15.66 3.11 12.99
C ARG A 149 -14.70 4.25 13.31
N ASP A 150 -14.44 5.10 12.32
CA ASP A 150 -13.57 6.29 12.41
C ASP A 150 -12.24 6.02 13.12
N VAL A 151 -11.53 5.00 12.63
CA VAL A 151 -10.24 4.56 13.17
C VAL A 151 -9.24 5.72 13.17
N LYS A 152 -8.58 5.90 14.32
CA LYS A 152 -7.48 6.85 14.49
C LYS A 152 -6.22 6.13 14.96
N ILE A 153 -5.11 6.43 14.30
CA ILE A 153 -3.80 5.93 14.72
C ILE A 153 -3.34 6.66 15.99
N LYS A 154 -2.56 5.99 16.83
CA LYS A 154 -1.92 6.62 18.00
C LYS A 154 -0.90 7.65 17.54
N LYS A 155 -0.75 8.74 18.31
CA LYS A 155 0.26 9.79 18.04
C LYS A 155 1.70 9.26 18.03
N LYS A 156 2.01 8.35 18.95
CA LYS A 156 3.29 7.65 19.07
C LYS A 156 3.06 6.18 19.37
N GLY A 157 3.80 5.30 18.71
CA GLY A 157 3.76 3.86 18.93
C GLY A 157 4.93 3.34 19.75
N LYS A 158 5.13 2.01 19.66
CA LYS A 158 6.23 1.27 20.30
C LYS A 158 6.80 0.18 19.40
N ILE A 159 6.52 0.26 18.10
CA ILE A 159 6.88 -0.73 17.10
C ILE A 159 7.52 -0.02 15.92
N TYR A 160 8.65 -0.54 15.43
CA TYR A 160 9.16 -0.21 14.11
C TYR A 160 9.09 -1.44 13.20
N SER A 161 8.81 -1.22 11.92
CA SER A 161 8.64 -2.25 10.92
C SER A 161 9.46 -1.96 9.67
N LEU A 162 10.54 -2.71 9.49
CA LEU A 162 11.48 -2.55 8.38
C LEU A 162 12.27 -3.87 8.18
N ASN A 163 12.65 -4.19 6.94
CA ASN A 163 13.51 -5.34 6.65
C ASN A 163 14.98 -5.04 6.95
N GLU A 164 15.44 -5.34 8.17
CA GLU A 164 16.82 -5.10 8.58
C GLU A 164 17.87 -5.93 7.83
N GLY A 165 17.48 -6.89 6.99
CA GLY A 165 18.40 -7.58 6.07
C GLY A 165 19.07 -6.63 5.07
N TYR A 166 18.53 -5.43 4.88
CA TYR A 166 19.14 -4.37 4.08
C TYR A 166 20.08 -3.43 4.86
N ALA A 167 20.45 -3.76 6.12
CA ALA A 167 21.27 -2.91 6.99
C ALA A 167 22.54 -2.36 6.33
N LEU A 168 23.23 -3.18 5.52
CA LEU A 168 24.43 -2.78 4.78
C LEU A 168 24.18 -1.64 3.78
N TYR A 169 22.96 -1.52 3.27
CA TYR A 169 22.60 -0.58 2.19
C TYR A 169 21.78 0.62 2.66
N PHE A 170 21.51 0.73 3.95
CA PHE A 170 20.72 1.82 4.48
C PHE A 170 21.46 3.15 4.40
N ASP A 171 20.67 4.18 4.11
CA ASP A 171 21.08 5.55 4.33
C ASP A 171 21.43 5.81 5.82
N PRO A 172 22.40 6.69 6.13
CA PRO A 172 22.75 7.04 7.50
C PRO A 172 21.58 7.47 8.38
N ALA A 173 20.56 8.14 7.84
CA ALA A 173 19.38 8.54 8.60
C ALA A 173 18.55 7.35 9.07
N VAL A 174 18.38 6.33 8.21
CA VAL A 174 17.68 5.08 8.57
C VAL A 174 18.47 4.35 9.65
N THR A 175 19.80 4.29 9.51
CA THR A 175 20.69 3.66 10.50
C THR A 175 20.60 4.36 11.85
N GLU A 176 20.69 5.70 11.89
CA GLU A 176 20.56 6.49 13.13
C GLU A 176 19.17 6.28 13.77
N TYR A 177 18.09 6.31 12.99
CA TYR A 177 16.74 6.11 13.50
C TYR A 177 16.60 4.73 14.16
N LEU A 178 17.03 3.66 13.49
CA LEU A 178 16.99 2.31 14.04
C LEU A 178 17.84 2.16 15.31
N GLN A 179 19.01 2.79 15.35
CA GLN A 179 19.86 2.77 16.54
C GLN A 179 19.14 3.40 17.73
N LYS A 180 18.46 4.54 17.55
CA LYS A 180 17.65 5.19 18.59
C LYS A 180 16.45 4.35 19.02
N LYS A 181 15.81 3.62 18.10
CA LYS A 181 14.69 2.71 18.46
C LYS A 181 15.15 1.53 19.31
N LYS A 182 16.37 1.02 19.08
CA LYS A 182 16.94 -0.15 19.79
C LYS A 182 17.62 0.23 21.10
N PHE A 183 18.29 1.38 21.13
CA PHE A 183 19.09 1.87 22.25
C PHE A 183 18.64 3.29 22.61
N PRO A 184 17.43 3.46 23.15
CA PRO A 184 16.96 4.77 23.57
C PRO A 184 17.83 5.35 24.71
N GLU A 185 18.26 6.59 24.55
CA GLU A 185 19.13 7.29 25.51
C GLU A 185 18.32 8.03 26.60
N ASP A 186 17.01 8.17 26.43
CA ASP A 186 16.11 8.86 27.36
C ASP A 186 15.59 7.97 28.51
N GLY A 187 16.09 6.73 28.60
CA GLY A 187 15.68 5.73 29.59
C GLY A 187 14.35 5.04 29.28
N SER A 188 13.73 5.30 28.12
CA SER A 188 12.55 4.58 27.67
C SER A 188 12.87 3.13 27.27
N ALA A 189 11.84 2.28 27.18
CA ALA A 189 12.03 0.91 26.69
C ALA A 189 12.27 0.92 25.16
N PRO A 190 13.15 0.05 24.64
CA PRO A 190 13.32 -0.12 23.20
C PRO A 190 12.01 -0.46 22.49
N TYR A 191 11.89 -0.05 21.23
CA TYR A 191 10.75 -0.45 20.41
C TYR A 191 10.83 -1.94 20.04
N GLY A 192 9.67 -2.58 19.93
CA GLY A 192 9.58 -3.91 19.37
C GLY A 192 9.76 -3.88 17.85
N ALA A 193 10.57 -4.78 17.31
CA ALA A 193 10.66 -5.01 15.87
C ALA A 193 9.52 -5.94 15.40
N ARG A 194 8.81 -5.58 14.34
CA ARG A 194 7.87 -6.47 13.64
C ARG A 194 8.02 -6.26 12.15
N TYR A 195 8.16 -7.31 11.37
CA TYR A 195 8.18 -7.23 9.91
C TYR A 195 7.59 -8.52 9.34
N VAL A 196 6.37 -8.45 8.83
CA VAL A 196 5.67 -9.60 8.21
C VAL A 196 6.18 -9.82 6.79
N GLY A 197 6.53 -8.73 6.09
CA GLY A 197 7.02 -8.79 4.71
C GLY A 197 5.91 -8.69 3.66
N SER A 198 4.68 -8.41 4.07
CA SER A 198 3.58 -8.00 3.19
C SER A 198 3.14 -6.59 3.62
N MET A 199 3.09 -5.64 2.69
CA MET A 199 2.86 -4.23 3.01
C MET A 199 1.52 -4.05 3.74
N VAL A 200 0.47 -4.69 3.23
CA VAL A 200 -0.89 -4.65 3.80
C VAL A 200 -0.93 -5.09 5.26
N ALA A 201 -0.19 -6.13 5.64
CA ALA A 201 -0.18 -6.67 6.99
C ALA A 201 0.62 -5.75 7.94
N ASP A 202 1.76 -5.24 7.48
CA ASP A 202 2.61 -4.35 8.26
C ASP A 202 1.96 -2.96 8.45
N VAL A 203 1.32 -2.42 7.40
CA VAL A 203 0.58 -1.15 7.47
C VAL A 203 -0.69 -1.28 8.30
N HIS A 204 -1.46 -2.38 8.16
CA HIS A 204 -2.63 -2.59 9.00
C HIS A 204 -2.28 -2.65 10.48
N ARG A 205 -1.22 -3.38 10.85
CA ARG A 205 -0.71 -3.39 12.23
C ARG A 205 -0.30 -1.99 12.69
N THR A 206 0.37 -1.22 11.83
CA THR A 206 0.78 0.15 12.12
C THR A 206 -0.42 1.05 12.38
N LEU A 207 -1.48 0.94 11.58
CA LEU A 207 -2.73 1.66 11.74
C LEU A 207 -3.39 1.39 13.10
N VAL A 208 -3.55 0.12 13.46
CA VAL A 208 -4.31 -0.28 14.66
C VAL A 208 -3.50 -0.21 15.96
N TYR A 209 -2.19 -0.48 15.91
CA TYR A 209 -1.35 -0.48 17.11
C TYR A 209 -0.53 0.79 17.30
N GLY A 210 -0.37 1.60 16.25
CA GLY A 210 0.59 2.69 16.20
C GLY A 210 2.01 2.19 15.95
N GLY A 211 2.92 3.14 15.74
CA GLY A 211 4.33 2.89 15.42
C GLY A 211 4.63 3.33 14.00
N ILE A 212 5.65 2.74 13.40
CA ILE A 212 6.15 3.19 12.10
C ILE A 212 6.48 2.00 11.18
N PHE A 213 6.07 2.12 9.92
CA PHE A 213 6.48 1.26 8.82
C PHE A 213 7.46 2.02 7.92
N LEU A 214 8.56 1.36 7.54
CA LEU A 214 9.58 1.92 6.67
C LEU A 214 9.96 0.94 5.56
N TYR A 215 9.88 1.43 4.33
CA TYR A 215 10.50 0.88 3.14
C TYR A 215 11.31 1.98 2.43
N PRO A 216 12.45 2.41 3.03
CA PRO A 216 13.21 3.55 2.54
C PRO A 216 13.93 3.21 1.22
N ALA A 217 14.48 4.26 0.57
CA ALA A 217 15.51 4.07 -0.44
C ALA A 217 16.71 3.33 0.16
N ASN A 218 17.42 2.60 -0.68
CA ASN A 218 18.72 2.04 -0.33
C ASN A 218 19.65 2.07 -1.56
N VAL A 219 20.92 1.76 -1.37
CA VAL A 219 21.94 1.79 -2.44
C VAL A 219 21.53 0.98 -3.69
N LYS A 220 20.85 -0.17 -3.50
CA LYS A 220 20.40 -1.02 -4.61
C LYS A 220 19.07 -0.59 -5.22
N SER A 221 18.28 0.21 -4.50
CA SER A 221 16.96 0.67 -4.91
C SER A 221 16.78 2.14 -4.51
N PRO A 222 17.41 3.08 -5.24
CA PRO A 222 17.42 4.50 -4.89
C PRO A 222 16.04 5.14 -4.86
N LYS A 223 15.09 4.59 -5.64
CA LYS A 223 13.69 5.01 -5.67
C LYS A 223 12.79 4.14 -4.77
N GLY A 224 13.35 3.35 -3.85
CA GLY A 224 12.59 2.37 -3.07
C GLY A 224 12.12 1.18 -3.92
N LYS A 225 11.25 0.33 -3.34
CA LYS A 225 10.67 -0.85 -4.02
C LYS A 225 9.18 -0.67 -4.35
N LEU A 226 8.43 -0.06 -3.45
CA LEU A 226 6.96 0.04 -3.51
C LEU A 226 6.51 1.05 -4.57
N ARG A 227 5.40 0.76 -5.25
CA ARG A 227 4.89 1.52 -6.39
C ARG A 227 3.88 2.56 -5.94
N LEU A 228 4.00 3.75 -6.50
CA LEU A 228 3.30 4.94 -6.04
C LEU A 228 1.78 4.81 -6.17
N LEU A 229 1.27 4.40 -7.33
CA LEU A 229 -0.15 4.50 -7.65
C LEU A 229 -1.04 3.51 -6.91
N TYR A 230 -0.55 2.30 -6.66
CA TYR A 230 -1.36 1.17 -6.18
C TYR A 230 -0.85 0.53 -4.88
N GLU A 231 0.30 0.94 -4.35
CA GLU A 231 0.77 0.55 -3.00
C GLU A 231 0.89 1.80 -2.10
N CYS A 232 1.69 2.78 -2.49
CA CYS A 232 2.04 3.90 -1.60
C CYS A 232 0.90 4.90 -1.39
N ASN A 233 0.30 5.41 -2.47
CA ASN A 233 -0.81 6.38 -2.40
C ASN A 233 -2.01 5.86 -1.61
N PRO A 234 -2.57 4.67 -1.89
CA PRO A 234 -3.72 4.17 -1.13
C PRO A 234 -3.43 4.00 0.36
N MET A 235 -2.25 3.47 0.72
CA MET A 235 -1.85 3.31 2.12
C MET A 235 -1.59 4.65 2.81
N ALA A 236 -0.95 5.61 2.12
CA ALA A 236 -0.75 6.96 2.62
C ALA A 236 -2.08 7.70 2.84
N PHE A 237 -3.05 7.52 1.95
CA PHE A 237 -4.39 8.09 2.08
C PHE A 237 -5.11 7.56 3.32
N ILE A 238 -5.11 6.23 3.53
CA ILE A 238 -5.64 5.63 4.76
C ILE A 238 -4.93 6.17 5.99
N MET A 239 -3.59 6.24 5.96
CA MET A 239 -2.80 6.69 7.09
C MET A 239 -3.14 8.13 7.49
N GLU A 240 -3.22 9.06 6.54
CA GLU A 240 -3.59 10.45 6.83
C GLU A 240 -5.04 10.61 7.29
N GLN A 241 -5.98 9.86 6.70
CA GLN A 241 -7.39 9.88 7.13
C GLN A 241 -7.56 9.36 8.57
N ALA A 242 -6.64 8.52 9.03
CA ALA A 242 -6.54 8.07 10.42
C ALA A 242 -5.76 9.03 11.35
N GLY A 243 -5.25 10.16 10.84
CA GLY A 243 -4.45 11.12 11.61
C GLY A 243 -2.95 10.77 11.72
N GLY A 244 -2.46 9.87 10.87
CA GLY A 244 -1.05 9.54 10.72
C GLY A 244 -0.33 10.40 9.68
N MET A 245 0.90 10.02 9.37
CA MET A 245 1.73 10.68 8.36
C MET A 245 2.34 9.66 7.39
N ALA A 246 2.63 10.09 6.16
CA ALA A 246 3.24 9.27 5.12
C ALA A 246 4.20 10.13 4.27
N THR A 247 5.48 9.75 4.18
CA THR A 247 6.54 10.53 3.55
C THR A 247 7.58 9.67 2.85
N THR A 248 8.29 10.25 1.89
CA THR A 248 9.53 9.69 1.31
C THR A 248 10.76 9.99 2.18
N GLY A 249 10.62 10.78 3.24
CA GLY A 249 11.70 11.41 4.02
C GLY A 249 11.83 12.91 3.72
N THR A 250 11.51 13.32 2.49
CA THR A 250 11.57 14.74 2.05
C THR A 250 10.20 15.30 1.68
N THR A 251 9.36 14.50 1.04
CA THR A 251 8.06 14.92 0.49
C THR A 251 6.96 14.06 1.09
N ASN A 252 5.77 14.60 1.26
CA ASN A 252 4.60 13.80 1.58
C ASN A 252 4.24 12.92 0.37
N ILE A 253 3.92 11.64 0.61
CA ILE A 253 3.65 10.69 -0.49
C ILE A 253 2.48 11.13 -1.36
N LEU A 254 1.41 11.67 -0.78
CA LEU A 254 0.22 12.06 -1.53
C LEU A 254 0.43 13.27 -2.44
N ASP A 255 1.46 14.08 -2.16
CA ASP A 255 1.78 15.29 -2.93
C ASP A 255 2.66 15.00 -4.16
N ILE A 256 3.12 13.75 -4.32
CA ILE A 256 3.97 13.37 -5.46
C ILE A 256 3.13 13.32 -6.73
N GLN A 257 3.51 14.12 -7.72
CA GLN A 257 3.00 14.00 -9.09
C GLN A 257 3.66 12.78 -9.76
N PRO A 258 2.88 11.74 -10.14
CA PRO A 258 3.44 10.56 -10.82
C PRO A 258 3.98 10.92 -12.21
N GLU A 259 5.15 10.40 -12.54
CA GLU A 259 5.79 10.49 -13.85
C GLU A 259 5.49 9.27 -14.74
N SER A 260 5.18 8.12 -14.12
CA SER A 260 4.81 6.88 -14.80
C SER A 260 3.89 6.01 -13.94
N LEU A 261 3.18 5.06 -14.58
CA LEU A 261 2.25 4.16 -13.88
C LEU A 261 2.90 3.33 -12.77
N HIS A 262 4.11 2.83 -13.05
CA HIS A 262 4.83 1.89 -12.19
C HIS A 262 5.99 2.57 -11.43
N GLN A 263 5.92 3.90 -11.26
CA GLN A 263 6.91 4.66 -10.51
C GLN A 263 7.05 4.12 -9.09
N ARG A 264 8.29 3.85 -8.67
CA ARG A 264 8.61 3.49 -7.29
C ARG A 264 8.94 4.72 -6.46
N VAL A 265 8.60 4.66 -5.17
CA VAL A 265 9.01 5.68 -4.19
C VAL A 265 9.47 5.05 -2.87
N PRO A 266 10.38 5.71 -2.13
CA PRO A 266 10.63 5.39 -0.72
C PRO A 266 9.38 5.65 0.12
N VAL A 267 9.18 4.85 1.16
CA VAL A 267 8.00 4.95 2.03
C VAL A 267 8.39 4.94 3.49
N VAL A 268 7.88 5.91 4.24
CA VAL A 268 7.83 5.91 5.69
C VAL A 268 6.45 6.40 6.11
N MET A 269 5.71 5.61 6.90
CA MET A 269 4.37 5.98 7.34
C MET A 269 4.02 5.41 8.70
N GLY A 270 3.08 6.06 9.39
CA GLY A 270 2.59 5.61 10.68
C GLY A 270 2.22 6.75 11.63
N SER A 271 2.45 6.51 12.92
CA SER A 271 2.22 7.44 14.01
C SER A 271 2.97 8.75 13.77
N PRO A 272 2.30 9.93 13.87
CA PRO A 272 2.86 11.21 13.48
C PRO A 272 4.14 11.57 14.24
N ASP A 273 4.22 11.29 15.54
CA ASP A 273 5.42 11.61 16.34
C ASP A 273 6.62 10.76 15.92
N ASP A 274 6.40 9.48 15.58
CA ASP A 274 7.46 8.58 15.10
C ASP A 274 7.95 8.98 13.71
N VAL A 275 7.03 9.32 12.81
CA VAL A 275 7.36 9.78 11.45
C VAL A 275 8.07 11.13 11.49
N GLN A 276 7.65 12.06 12.35
CA GLN A 276 8.31 13.36 12.49
C GLN A 276 9.73 13.24 13.06
N GLU A 277 9.95 12.32 14.00
CA GLU A 277 11.30 11.99 14.48
C GLU A 277 12.18 11.48 13.33
N TYR A 278 11.66 10.56 12.50
CA TYR A 278 12.37 10.09 11.32
C TYR A 278 12.71 11.23 10.35
N ILE A 279 11.74 12.08 10.00
CA ILE A 279 11.95 13.24 9.10
C ILE A 279 13.05 14.15 9.64
N SER A 280 13.05 14.42 10.94
CA SER A 280 14.05 15.30 11.58
C SER A 280 15.46 14.73 11.47
N ILE A 281 15.61 13.41 11.62
CA ILE A 281 16.89 12.72 11.40
C ILE A 281 17.25 12.71 9.91
N PHE A 282 16.29 12.45 9.03
CA PHE A 282 16.51 12.46 7.59
C PHE A 282 17.06 13.80 7.10
N GLN A 283 16.44 14.91 7.52
CA GLN A 283 16.89 16.27 7.20
C GLN A 283 18.28 16.59 7.77
N LYS A 284 18.64 16.07 8.95
CA LYS A 284 19.98 16.25 9.52
C LYS A 284 21.08 15.68 8.62
N HIS A 285 20.83 14.54 7.96
CA HIS A 285 21.81 13.86 7.09
C HIS A 285 21.81 14.36 5.64
N HIS A 286 20.77 15.09 5.21
CA HIS A 286 20.58 15.56 3.83
C HIS A 286 20.58 17.09 3.69
N LYS A 287 21.24 17.78 4.63
CA LYS A 287 21.52 19.22 4.57
C LYS A 287 22.79 19.53 3.79
#